data_AF-A0A1G6JQT8-F1
#
_entry.id   AF-A0A1G6JQT8-F1
#
_cell.length_a   1.000
_cell.length_b   1.000
_cell.length_c   1.000
_cell.angle_alpha   90.00
_cell.angle_beta   90.00
_cell.angle_gamma   90.00
#
_symmetry.space_group_name_H-M   'P 1'
#
loop_
_entity.id
_entity.type
_entity.pdbx_description
1 polymer ?
#
loop_
_entity_poly.entity_id
_entity_poly.type
_entity_poly.pdbx_seq_one_letter_code
_entity_poly.pdbx_strand_id
1 'polypeptide(L)'
;MMRLLAALLLLPLSGALAQQQSGEPSGGAPSVQSAAPEVGAGRGGTGNANQPASSDPQSVTGGPRPERVAPKPRVPVEPITAPVPYSARGGVEAGALEAQHAEKGGVISGAVSIPNQAAGILIQPEGRDWRGFRTRILSIAGAVILLGTVFILAGLYLLRGPQRIDAGRSGRTIHRYGVFERMNHWMVAVSFVLLGLTGLNITFGRAVLRPVIGAEAFTALTWTGQAVHQFLSFPFVIGLLAMVVLWLRDNLPSKVDVAWVKAGGPMAKGHPPAGRFNAAQKALYWFVVGGGILASVSGYLLMAPGLLDNVTSQQWAHVVHGLMAMVMMAAIIGHIYIGTIGTEGAFEAMATGQVDYNYAREHHSLWVDDRLAEARRTAVGAD
;
A
#
# COMPACT_ATOMS: atom_id res chain seq x y z
N MET A 1 14.04 7.61 -16.84
CA MET A 1 13.55 6.24 -16.56
C MET A 1 12.11 6.19 -16.05
N MET A 2 11.72 6.97 -15.04
CA MET A 2 10.36 6.91 -14.46
C MET A 2 9.25 7.27 -15.46
N ARG A 3 9.50 8.20 -16.40
CA ARG A 3 8.61 8.50 -17.54
C ARG A 3 8.49 7.36 -18.55
N LEU A 4 9.54 6.55 -18.71
CA LEU A 4 9.56 5.41 -19.65
C LEU A 4 8.77 4.21 -19.08
N LEU A 5 8.87 3.97 -17.77
CA LEU A 5 8.05 2.95 -17.07
C LEU A 5 6.57 3.38 -16.98
N ALA A 6 6.29 4.66 -16.78
CA ALA A 6 4.93 5.20 -16.87
C ALA A 6 4.34 5.06 -18.30
N ALA A 7 5.16 5.25 -19.34
CA ALA A 7 4.76 5.04 -20.73
C ALA A 7 4.58 3.56 -21.10
N LEU A 8 5.33 2.63 -20.46
CA LEU A 8 5.15 1.18 -20.66
C LEU A 8 3.86 0.64 -20.03
N LEU A 9 3.30 1.33 -19.04
CA LEU A 9 1.98 1.02 -18.46
C LEU A 9 0.82 1.78 -19.14
N LEU A 10 1.12 2.73 -20.03
CA LEU A 10 0.14 3.57 -20.72
C LEU A 10 0.59 3.81 -22.17
N LEU A 11 0.27 2.93 -23.11
CA LEU A 11 0.17 3.31 -24.53
C LEU A 11 -0.75 2.33 -25.32
N PRO A 12 -1.62 2.81 -26.24
CA PRO A 12 -2.02 4.21 -26.49
C PRO A 12 -3.54 4.45 -26.35
N LEU A 13 -3.91 5.46 -25.55
CA LEU A 13 -4.91 6.45 -25.97
C LEU A 13 -4.13 7.70 -26.40
N SER A 14 -3.69 7.70 -27.64
CA SER A 14 -3.01 8.83 -28.29
C SER A 14 -3.91 9.30 -29.43
N GLY A 15 -4.72 10.32 -29.19
CA GLY A 15 -5.60 10.85 -30.23
C GLY A 15 -6.57 11.88 -29.69
N ALA A 16 -6.05 13.08 -29.38
CA ALA A 16 -6.74 14.38 -29.38
C ALA A 16 -6.19 15.24 -28.25
N LEU A 17 -5.28 16.14 -28.61
CA LEU A 17 -5.10 17.52 -28.10
C LEU A 17 -3.65 17.93 -28.39
N ALA A 18 -3.39 18.13 -29.67
CA ALA A 18 -2.37 19.07 -30.09
C ALA A 18 -3.02 20.46 -30.18
N GLN A 19 -2.21 21.47 -29.87
CA GLN A 19 -2.35 22.90 -30.17
C GLN A 19 -2.93 23.78 -29.06
N GLN A 20 -2.03 24.32 -28.23
CA GLN A 20 -2.12 25.74 -27.87
C GLN A 20 -0.73 26.37 -27.75
N GLN A 21 -0.61 27.52 -28.39
CA GLN A 21 0.59 28.31 -28.66
C GLN A 21 1.32 28.79 -27.41
N SER A 22 2.63 28.98 -27.58
CA SER A 22 3.54 29.74 -26.72
C SER A 22 3.06 31.18 -26.54
N GLY A 23 2.74 31.56 -25.30
CA GLY A 23 2.61 32.94 -24.86
C GLY A 23 3.51 33.17 -23.63
N GLU A 24 4.27 34.25 -23.65
CA GLU A 24 5.15 34.69 -22.55
C GLU A 24 4.39 34.87 -21.22
N PRO A 25 5.03 34.64 -20.06
CA PRO A 25 4.39 34.89 -18.78
C PRO A 25 4.43 36.38 -18.44
N SER A 26 3.26 37.04 -18.43
CA SER A 26 3.10 38.36 -17.81
C SER A 26 2.92 38.22 -16.30
N GLY A 27 3.65 39.05 -15.53
CA GLY A 27 3.17 39.66 -14.28
C GLY A 27 2.92 38.74 -13.09
N GLY A 28 3.80 38.85 -12.08
CA GLY A 28 3.74 38.08 -10.84
C GLY A 28 2.41 38.16 -10.07
N ALA A 29 2.05 37.03 -9.47
CA ALA A 29 1.12 36.93 -8.36
C ALA A 29 1.87 36.31 -7.16
N PRO A 30 1.60 36.75 -5.92
CA PRO A 30 2.40 36.40 -4.76
C PRO A 30 2.26 34.92 -4.40
N SER A 31 3.40 34.29 -4.09
CA SER A 31 3.44 32.93 -3.57
C SER A 31 2.72 32.87 -2.23
N VAL A 32 1.61 32.13 -2.15
CA VAL A 32 0.99 31.74 -0.88
C VAL A 32 1.96 30.80 -0.16
N GLN A 33 2.70 31.37 0.79
CA GLN A 33 3.56 30.64 1.72
C GLN A 33 2.64 29.79 2.62
N SER A 34 2.68 28.47 2.44
CA SER A 34 2.07 27.56 3.40
C SER A 34 2.79 27.72 4.74
N ALA A 35 2.05 28.09 5.80
CA ALA A 35 2.59 28.16 7.15
C ALA A 35 3.27 26.82 7.51
N ALA A 36 4.56 26.89 7.85
CA ALA A 36 5.26 25.78 8.46
C ALA A 36 4.65 25.52 9.86
N PRO A 37 4.48 24.25 10.28
CA PRO A 37 4.10 23.98 11.66
C PRO A 37 5.25 24.42 12.58
N GLU A 38 4.95 25.28 13.54
CA GLU A 38 5.85 25.60 14.65
C GLU A 38 6.18 24.29 15.40
N VAL A 39 7.42 23.86 15.27
CA VAL A 39 8.01 22.86 16.16
C VAL A 39 8.28 23.54 17.50
N GLY A 40 7.32 23.42 18.42
CA GLY A 40 7.48 23.82 19.81
C GLY A 40 8.68 23.11 20.43
N ALA A 41 9.67 23.88 20.85
CA ALA A 41 10.80 23.38 21.62
C ALA A 41 10.31 22.97 23.02
N GLY A 42 10.54 21.71 23.40
CA GLY A 42 10.52 21.32 24.81
C GLY A 42 9.86 19.98 25.11
N ARG A 43 10.61 18.89 25.00
CA ARG A 43 10.41 17.71 25.86
C ARG A 43 11.72 16.97 26.08
N GLY A 44 12.58 17.57 26.90
CA GLY A 44 13.55 16.81 27.69
C GLY A 44 12.83 16.26 28.91
N GLY A 45 12.87 14.95 29.11
CA GLY A 45 12.20 14.29 30.21
C GLY A 45 12.89 14.55 31.55
N THR A 46 12.09 14.90 32.55
CA THR A 46 12.42 14.69 33.97
C THR A 46 11.15 14.33 34.75
N GLY A 47 11.38 13.51 35.78
CA GLY A 47 10.46 12.84 36.70
C GLY A 47 9.09 13.46 36.96
N ASN A 48 8.11 12.57 36.91
CA ASN A 48 6.79 12.72 37.51
C ASN A 48 6.94 12.67 39.05
N ALA A 49 6.77 13.79 39.76
CA ALA A 49 6.30 13.84 41.14
C ALA A 49 6.06 15.31 41.57
N ASN A 50 4.88 15.56 42.14
CA ASN A 50 4.40 16.81 42.75
C ASN A 50 4.01 17.97 41.81
N GLN A 51 2.78 17.89 41.30
CA GLN A 51 1.93 19.08 41.26
C GLN A 51 0.78 18.88 42.25
N PRO A 52 0.65 19.69 43.31
CA PRO A 52 -0.59 19.74 44.06
C PRO A 52 -1.61 20.54 43.24
N ALA A 53 -2.75 19.92 42.96
CA ALA A 53 -3.94 20.61 42.50
C ALA A 53 -4.52 21.40 43.69
N SER A 54 -4.45 22.72 43.66
CA SER A 54 -5.37 23.54 44.46
C SER A 54 -5.78 24.80 43.69
N SER A 55 -7.08 24.91 43.48
CA SER A 55 -7.77 26.11 43.00
C SER A 55 -8.54 26.70 44.19
N ASP A 56 -7.82 27.28 45.16
CA ASP A 56 -8.45 27.90 46.32
C ASP A 56 -8.02 29.38 46.44
N PRO A 57 -8.93 30.37 46.26
CA PRO A 57 -8.56 31.79 46.19
C PRO A 57 -8.20 32.44 47.53
N GLN A 58 -8.20 31.70 48.65
CA GLN A 58 -8.00 32.30 49.98
C GLN A 58 -7.05 31.50 50.87
N SER A 59 -5.74 31.63 50.64
CA SER A 59 -4.78 31.49 51.74
C SER A 59 -3.70 32.57 51.64
N VAL A 60 -3.71 33.47 52.61
CA VAL A 60 -2.67 34.48 52.81
C VAL A 60 -1.52 33.80 53.54
N THR A 61 -0.50 33.34 52.81
CA THR A 61 0.76 32.90 53.42
C THR A 61 1.66 34.11 53.62
N GLY A 62 1.67 34.63 54.84
CA GLY A 62 2.60 35.66 55.31
C GLY A 62 4.03 35.12 55.33
N GLY A 63 4.79 35.43 54.29
CA GLY A 63 6.25 35.43 54.30
C GLY A 63 6.79 36.87 54.36
N PRO A 64 7.98 37.11 54.95
CA PRO A 64 8.58 38.44 54.93
C PRO A 64 8.74 38.92 53.49
N ARG A 65 8.30 40.16 53.22
CA ARG A 65 8.42 40.80 51.91
C ARG A 65 9.91 40.76 51.50
N PRO A 66 10.27 40.14 50.37
CA PRO A 66 11.67 40.09 49.96
C PRO A 66 12.19 41.51 49.79
N GLU A 67 13.38 41.75 50.33
CA GLU A 67 14.06 43.04 50.23
C GLU A 67 14.16 43.44 48.76
N ARG A 68 13.76 44.68 48.45
CA ARG A 68 13.72 45.18 47.08
C ARG A 68 15.15 45.36 46.60
N VAL A 69 15.72 44.32 46.01
CA VAL A 69 17.02 44.38 45.33
C VAL A 69 16.91 45.45 44.24
N ALA A 70 17.70 46.52 44.38
CA ALA A 70 17.78 47.56 43.36
C ALA A 70 18.13 46.91 42.02
N PRO A 71 17.48 47.32 40.90
CA PRO A 71 17.80 46.76 39.60
C PRO A 71 19.29 46.98 39.33
N LYS A 72 20.03 45.88 39.09
CA LYS A 72 21.44 45.97 38.67
C LYS A 72 21.51 46.88 37.44
N PRO A 73 22.51 47.78 37.33
CA PRO A 73 22.70 48.59 36.14
C PRO A 73 22.67 47.68 34.90
N ARG A 74 21.94 48.07 33.85
CA ARG A 74 21.97 47.34 32.58
C ARG A 74 23.40 47.43 32.06
N VAL A 75 24.13 46.33 32.16
CA VAL A 75 25.40 46.19 31.44
C VAL A 75 25.04 46.21 29.95
N PRO A 76 25.63 47.10 29.13
CA PRO A 76 25.45 47.03 27.69
C PRO A 76 25.85 45.65 27.21
N VAL A 77 24.88 44.86 26.76
CA VAL A 77 25.16 43.60 26.07
C VAL A 77 25.66 44.01 24.70
N GLU A 78 26.90 43.69 24.36
CA GLU A 78 27.41 43.94 23.02
C GLU A 78 26.43 43.33 21.99
N PRO A 79 26.16 44.02 20.88
CA PRO A 79 25.31 43.48 19.83
C PRO A 79 25.86 42.11 19.44
N ILE A 80 25.03 41.07 19.50
CA ILE A 80 25.40 39.78 18.92
C ILE A 80 25.66 40.04 17.44
N THR A 81 26.93 40.09 17.05
CA THR A 81 27.31 40.28 15.66
C THR A 81 26.77 39.09 14.89
N ALA A 82 25.89 39.35 13.92
CA ALA A 82 25.38 38.32 13.04
C ALA A 82 26.58 37.57 12.43
N PRO A 83 26.59 36.23 12.46
CA PRO A 83 27.69 35.47 11.88
C PRO A 83 27.83 35.87 10.40
N VAL A 84 29.08 35.96 9.95
CA VAL A 84 29.41 36.34 8.56
C VAL A 84 28.59 35.46 7.60
N PRO A 85 27.91 36.05 6.59
CA PRO A 85 27.11 35.28 5.63
C PRO A 85 27.89 34.09 5.06
N TYR A 86 27.22 32.97 4.83
CA TYR A 86 27.87 31.73 4.34
C TYR A 86 28.67 31.97 3.05
N SER A 87 28.19 32.86 2.18
CA SER A 87 28.89 33.26 0.96
C SER A 87 30.21 34.00 1.21
N ALA A 88 30.25 34.85 2.24
CA ALA A 88 31.46 35.54 2.67
C ALA A 88 32.47 34.61 3.38
N ARG A 89 32.11 33.34 3.63
CA ARG A 89 33.01 32.28 4.11
C ARG A 89 33.46 31.33 2.99
N GLY A 90 33.30 31.72 1.73
CA GLY A 90 33.68 30.91 0.56
C GLY A 90 32.62 29.87 0.16
N GLY A 91 31.42 29.94 0.74
CA GLY A 91 30.27 29.16 0.30
C GLY A 91 29.70 29.69 -1.02
N VAL A 92 29.14 28.82 -1.85
CA VAL A 92 28.48 29.25 -3.10
C VAL A 92 27.19 30.00 -2.76
N GLU A 93 27.01 31.20 -3.34
CA GLU A 93 25.79 32.01 -3.20
C GLU A 93 24.54 31.24 -3.67
N ALA A 94 23.42 31.39 -2.96
CA ALA A 94 22.16 30.71 -3.29
C ALA A 94 21.70 31.00 -4.74
N GLY A 95 21.83 32.25 -5.20
CA GLY A 95 21.50 32.62 -6.58
C GLY A 95 22.42 31.98 -7.63
N ALA A 96 23.69 31.72 -7.29
CA ALA A 96 24.61 31.01 -8.17
C ALA A 96 24.29 29.51 -8.26
N LEU A 97 23.85 28.89 -7.15
CA LEU A 97 23.35 27.52 -7.14
C LEU A 97 22.05 27.39 -7.96
N GLU A 98 21.14 28.37 -7.86
CA GLU A 98 19.91 28.42 -8.66
C GLU A 98 20.20 28.59 -10.16
N ALA A 99 21.12 29.46 -10.54
CA ALA A 99 21.55 29.64 -11.92
C ALA A 99 22.21 28.37 -12.48
N GLN A 100 23.08 27.73 -11.70
CA GLN A 100 23.72 26.46 -12.07
C GLN A 100 22.71 25.32 -12.22
N HIS A 101 21.65 25.30 -11.40
CA HIS A 101 20.55 24.35 -11.54
C HIS A 101 19.69 24.62 -12.77
N ALA A 102 19.39 25.88 -13.08
CA ALA A 102 18.66 26.25 -14.28
C ALA A 102 19.42 25.84 -15.56
N GLU A 103 20.75 25.85 -15.52
CA GLU A 103 21.61 25.54 -16.66
C GLU A 103 21.92 24.04 -16.80
N LYS A 104 22.21 23.32 -15.71
CA LYS A 104 22.64 21.91 -15.75
C LYS A 104 21.53 20.90 -15.43
N GLY A 105 20.51 21.30 -14.68
CA GLY A 105 19.60 20.39 -13.98
C GLY A 105 20.34 19.54 -12.92
N GLY A 106 19.65 19.16 -11.84
CA GLY A 106 20.22 18.24 -10.83
C GLY A 106 19.85 18.58 -9.39
N VAL A 107 20.46 17.90 -8.43
CA VAL A 107 20.20 18.13 -7.01
C VAL A 107 20.97 19.39 -6.56
N ILE A 108 20.28 20.35 -5.94
CA ILE A 108 20.93 21.44 -5.20
C ILE A 108 21.08 21.00 -3.75
N SER A 109 22.30 21.04 -3.23
CA SER A 109 22.61 20.78 -1.84
C SER A 109 23.36 21.95 -1.20
N GLY A 110 23.02 22.28 0.05
CA GLY A 110 23.78 23.14 0.94
C GLY A 110 24.48 22.34 2.04
N ALA A 111 25.30 23.02 2.84
CA ALA A 111 25.96 22.42 4.00
C ALA A 111 25.03 22.43 5.22
N VAL A 112 25.02 21.31 5.97
CA VAL A 112 24.31 21.21 7.25
C VAL A 112 25.24 20.70 8.35
N SER A 113 25.12 21.26 9.54
CA SER A 113 25.95 20.90 10.70
C SER A 113 25.38 19.73 11.52
N ILE A 114 24.22 19.19 11.13
CA ILE A 114 23.55 18.09 11.83
C ILE A 114 23.93 16.73 11.22
N PRO A 115 23.85 15.61 11.98
CA PRO A 115 24.19 14.29 11.46
C PRO A 115 23.39 13.89 10.21
N ASN A 116 22.14 14.35 10.09
CA ASN A 116 21.31 14.10 8.92
C ASN A 116 21.74 14.98 7.73
N GLN A 117 22.73 14.52 6.97
CA GLN A 117 23.23 15.22 5.78
C GLN A 117 22.18 15.37 4.66
N ALA A 118 21.14 14.52 4.63
CA ALA A 118 20.05 14.66 3.66
C ALA A 118 19.22 15.95 3.86
N ALA A 119 19.26 16.56 5.06
CA ALA A 119 18.65 17.86 5.31
C ALA A 119 19.33 19.01 4.54
N GLY A 120 20.53 18.78 4.01
CA GLY A 120 21.21 19.73 3.13
C GLY A 120 20.66 19.75 1.71
N ILE A 121 19.79 18.81 1.31
CA ILE A 121 19.20 18.80 -0.04
C ILE A 121 18.12 19.88 -0.15
N LEU A 122 18.39 20.94 -0.91
CA LEU A 122 17.52 22.10 -1.11
C LEU A 122 16.55 21.90 -2.27
N ILE A 123 17.03 21.40 -3.41
CA ILE A 123 16.19 21.09 -4.59
C ILE A 123 16.53 19.69 -5.08
N GLN A 124 15.51 18.86 -5.27
CA GLN A 124 15.64 17.53 -5.87
C GLN A 124 14.63 17.40 -7.03
N PRO A 125 15.09 17.46 -8.29
CA PRO A 125 14.22 17.32 -9.47
C PRO A 125 13.41 16.01 -9.45
N GLU A 126 14.01 14.91 -9.01
CA GLU A 126 13.38 13.59 -8.90
C GLU A 126 12.17 13.62 -7.94
N GLY A 127 12.22 14.44 -6.90
CA GLY A 127 11.11 14.65 -5.97
C GLY A 127 9.89 15.30 -6.62
N ARG A 128 10.09 16.13 -7.67
CA ARG A 128 8.99 16.70 -8.46
C ARG A 128 8.34 15.63 -9.33
N ASP A 129 9.15 14.81 -9.99
CA ASP A 129 8.65 13.68 -10.79
C ASP A 129 7.93 12.65 -9.92
N TRP A 130 8.47 12.29 -8.75
CA TRP A 130 7.81 11.40 -7.79
C TRP A 130 6.47 11.97 -7.30
N ARG A 131 6.41 13.28 -7.01
CA ARG A 131 5.15 13.93 -6.62
C ARG A 131 4.12 13.87 -7.74
N GLY A 132 4.53 14.13 -8.98
CA GLY A 132 3.69 13.99 -10.16
C GLY A 132 3.19 12.55 -10.34
N PHE A 133 4.08 11.57 -10.16
CA PHE A 133 3.71 10.17 -10.16
C PHE A 133 2.64 9.86 -9.09
N ARG A 134 2.89 10.20 -7.82
CA ARG A 134 1.99 9.87 -6.69
C ARG A 134 0.62 10.52 -6.85
N THR A 135 0.61 11.82 -7.15
CA THR A 135 -0.62 12.64 -7.14
C THR A 135 -1.44 12.51 -8.41
N ARG A 136 -0.82 12.18 -9.55
CA ARG A 136 -1.51 12.08 -10.84
C ARG A 136 -1.49 10.65 -11.37
N ILE A 137 -0.31 10.10 -11.63
CA ILE A 137 -0.17 8.82 -12.36
C ILE A 137 -0.74 7.67 -11.52
N LEU A 138 -0.23 7.46 -10.31
CA LEU A 138 -0.66 6.38 -9.42
C LEU A 138 -2.16 6.49 -9.08
N SER A 139 -2.64 7.71 -8.83
CA SER A 139 -4.05 7.94 -8.52
C SER A 139 -4.95 7.61 -9.72
N ILE A 140 -4.66 8.14 -10.91
CA ILE A 140 -5.48 7.86 -12.10
C ILE A 140 -5.38 6.39 -12.49
N ALA A 141 -4.16 5.84 -12.58
CA ALA A 141 -3.96 4.44 -12.93
C ALA A 141 -4.64 3.50 -11.92
N GLY A 142 -4.51 3.76 -10.63
CA GLY A 142 -5.19 3.01 -9.58
C GLY A 142 -6.71 3.08 -9.72
N ALA A 143 -7.29 4.26 -9.96
CA ALA A 143 -8.72 4.40 -10.17
C ALA A 143 -9.19 3.64 -11.42
N VAL A 144 -8.48 3.76 -12.55
CA VAL A 144 -8.79 3.04 -13.79
C VAL A 144 -8.70 1.53 -13.60
N ILE A 145 -7.63 1.04 -12.96
CA ILE A 145 -7.42 -0.38 -12.69
C ILE A 145 -8.54 -0.94 -11.81
N LEU A 146 -8.85 -0.29 -10.68
CA LEU A 146 -9.80 -0.82 -9.71
C LEU A 146 -11.24 -0.67 -10.20
N LEU A 147 -11.65 0.52 -10.64
CA LEU A 147 -13.00 0.73 -11.16
C LEU A 147 -13.20 -0.06 -12.45
N GLY A 148 -12.21 -0.10 -13.34
CA GLY A 148 -12.25 -0.92 -14.55
C GLY A 148 -12.42 -2.39 -14.24
N THR A 149 -11.70 -2.92 -13.24
CA THR A 149 -11.89 -4.31 -12.79
C THR A 149 -13.32 -4.55 -12.29
N VAL A 150 -13.85 -3.66 -11.45
CA VAL A 150 -15.23 -3.76 -10.96
C VAL A 150 -16.24 -3.72 -12.11
N PHE A 151 -16.10 -2.80 -13.06
CA PHE A 151 -16.99 -2.69 -14.23
C PHE A 151 -16.90 -3.91 -15.14
N ILE A 152 -15.70 -4.45 -15.37
CA ILE A 152 -15.51 -5.67 -16.17
C ILE A 152 -16.20 -6.86 -15.50
N LEU A 153 -16.02 -7.04 -14.19
CA LEU A 153 -16.65 -8.14 -13.46
C LEU A 153 -18.16 -7.97 -13.35
N ALA A 154 -18.65 -6.75 -13.15
CA ALA A 154 -20.08 -6.45 -13.18
C ALA A 154 -20.68 -6.74 -14.56
N GLY A 155 -20.01 -6.32 -15.63
CA GLY A 155 -20.42 -6.63 -17.01
C GLY A 155 -20.42 -8.13 -17.27
N LEU A 156 -19.39 -8.87 -16.85
CA LEU A 156 -19.33 -10.33 -16.96
C LEU A 156 -20.50 -10.99 -16.23
N TYR A 157 -20.78 -10.54 -15.01
CA TYR A 157 -21.87 -11.07 -14.20
C TYR A 157 -23.24 -10.80 -14.85
N LEU A 158 -23.48 -9.59 -15.34
CA LEU A 158 -24.75 -9.21 -15.98
C LEU A 158 -24.96 -9.92 -17.32
N LEU A 159 -23.88 -10.15 -18.09
CA LEU A 159 -23.97 -10.77 -19.41
C LEU A 159 -24.00 -12.31 -19.36
N ARG A 160 -23.28 -12.92 -18.41
CA ARG A 160 -23.08 -14.38 -18.38
C ARG A 160 -23.68 -15.05 -17.14
N GLY A 161 -23.91 -14.30 -16.06
CA GLY A 161 -24.33 -14.84 -14.78
C GLY A 161 -23.22 -15.62 -14.05
N PRO A 162 -23.54 -16.21 -12.88
CA PRO A 162 -22.64 -17.09 -12.17
C PRO A 162 -22.41 -18.40 -12.94
N GLN A 163 -21.20 -18.95 -12.83
CA GLN A 163 -20.92 -20.32 -13.28
C GLN A 163 -21.63 -21.31 -12.35
N ARG A 164 -22.70 -21.93 -12.85
CA ARG A 164 -23.48 -22.94 -12.14
C ARG A 164 -22.82 -24.31 -12.24
N ILE A 165 -23.16 -25.19 -11.30
CA ILE A 165 -22.78 -26.61 -11.36
C ILE A 165 -23.66 -27.28 -12.41
N ASP A 166 -23.06 -27.80 -13.48
CA ASP A 166 -23.79 -28.32 -14.65
C ASP A 166 -24.72 -29.48 -14.29
N ALA A 167 -24.25 -30.39 -13.43
CA ALA A 167 -25.03 -31.52 -12.94
C ALA A 167 -25.94 -31.16 -11.75
N GLY A 168 -25.96 -29.90 -11.33
CA GLY A 168 -26.56 -29.47 -10.06
C GLY A 168 -25.84 -30.01 -8.83
N ARG A 169 -26.29 -29.61 -7.65
CA ARG A 169 -25.69 -30.06 -6.38
C ARG A 169 -25.99 -31.53 -6.13
N SER A 170 -24.96 -32.28 -5.78
CA SER A 170 -25.09 -33.71 -5.44
C SER A 170 -25.64 -33.96 -4.04
N GLY A 171 -25.57 -32.95 -3.15
CA GLY A 171 -25.91 -33.11 -1.73
C GLY A 171 -24.85 -33.88 -0.92
N ARG A 172 -23.79 -34.37 -1.58
CA ARG A 172 -22.65 -35.04 -0.97
C ARG A 172 -21.44 -34.11 -1.02
N THR A 173 -20.65 -34.09 0.04
CA THR A 173 -19.47 -33.22 0.11
C THR A 173 -18.16 -34.00 0.17
N ILE A 174 -17.09 -33.38 -0.31
CA ILE A 174 -15.71 -33.86 -0.19
C ILE A 174 -14.84 -32.83 0.53
N HIS A 175 -13.97 -33.32 1.42
CA HIS A 175 -13.07 -32.47 2.19
C HIS A 175 -11.97 -31.90 1.30
N ARG A 176 -11.88 -30.57 1.23
CA ARG A 176 -10.95 -29.86 0.33
C ARG A 176 -9.85 -29.11 1.07
N TYR A 177 -10.16 -28.44 2.17
CA TYR A 177 -9.20 -27.63 2.93
C TYR A 177 -9.29 -27.90 4.42
N GLY A 178 -8.14 -28.19 5.03
CA GLY A 178 -8.00 -28.37 6.47
C GLY A 178 -8.24 -27.07 7.25
N VAL A 179 -8.40 -27.20 8.58
CA VAL A 179 -8.70 -26.04 9.45
C VAL A 179 -7.59 -24.98 9.38
N PHE A 180 -6.32 -25.39 9.47
CA PHE A 180 -5.18 -24.47 9.42
C PHE A 180 -5.06 -23.73 8.09
N GLU A 181 -5.36 -24.39 6.96
CA GLU A 181 -5.36 -23.75 5.64
C GLU A 181 -6.41 -22.63 5.58
N ARG A 182 -7.61 -22.88 6.11
CA ARG A 182 -8.69 -21.88 6.14
C ARG A 182 -8.40 -20.75 7.10
N MET A 183 -7.91 -21.04 8.31
CA MET A 183 -7.51 -20.01 9.27
C MET A 183 -6.45 -19.08 8.67
N ASN A 184 -5.43 -19.65 8.03
CA ASN A 184 -4.39 -18.87 7.37
C ASN A 184 -4.95 -18.02 6.22
N HIS A 185 -5.81 -18.62 5.38
CA HIS A 185 -6.48 -17.90 4.30
C HIS A 185 -7.27 -16.69 4.83
N TRP A 186 -8.10 -16.86 5.85
CA TRP A 186 -8.89 -15.77 6.43
C TRP A 186 -8.04 -14.71 7.10
N MET A 187 -6.96 -15.10 7.79
CA MET A 187 -5.99 -14.14 8.35
C MET A 187 -5.36 -13.27 7.25
N VAL A 188 -4.89 -13.89 6.16
CA VAL A 188 -4.32 -13.17 5.00
C VAL A 188 -5.37 -12.31 4.32
N ALA A 189 -6.58 -12.84 4.07
CA ALA A 189 -7.65 -12.14 3.37
C ALA A 189 -8.13 -10.91 4.13
N VAL A 190 -8.41 -11.03 5.43
CA VAL A 190 -8.86 -9.90 6.27
C VAL A 190 -7.75 -8.86 6.39
N SER A 191 -6.51 -9.29 6.60
CA SER A 191 -5.36 -8.37 6.67
C SER A 191 -5.20 -7.62 5.34
N PHE A 192 -5.23 -8.32 4.21
CA PHE A 192 -5.09 -7.72 2.89
C PHE A 192 -6.21 -6.72 2.57
N VAL A 193 -7.47 -7.04 2.89
CA VAL A 193 -8.60 -6.12 2.68
C VAL A 193 -8.41 -4.84 3.49
N LEU A 194 -8.06 -4.95 4.77
CA LEU A 194 -7.85 -3.79 5.63
C LEU A 194 -6.62 -2.97 5.22
N LEU A 195 -5.52 -3.63 4.82
CA LEU A 195 -4.34 -2.98 4.22
C LEU A 195 -4.72 -2.23 2.94
N GLY A 196 -5.51 -2.86 2.07
CA GLY A 196 -6.00 -2.26 0.83
C GLY A 196 -6.85 -1.02 1.09
N LEU A 197 -7.86 -1.10 1.97
CA LEU A 197 -8.73 0.02 2.31
C LEU A 197 -7.96 1.20 2.92
N THR A 198 -7.02 0.93 3.81
CA THR A 198 -6.17 1.98 4.41
C THR A 198 -5.18 2.56 3.40
N GLY A 199 -4.63 1.75 2.49
CA GLY A 199 -3.80 2.21 1.36
C GLY A 199 -4.56 3.06 0.34
N LEU A 200 -5.83 2.72 0.07
CA LEU A 200 -6.74 3.54 -0.72
C LEU A 200 -7.02 4.88 -0.03
N ASN A 201 -7.20 4.91 1.29
CA ASN A 201 -7.32 6.16 2.03
C ASN A 201 -6.05 7.03 1.90
N ILE A 202 -4.85 6.44 1.99
CA ILE A 202 -3.58 7.16 1.79
C ILE A 202 -3.49 7.77 0.38
N THR A 203 -3.94 7.04 -0.64
CA THR A 203 -3.82 7.47 -2.05
C THR A 203 -4.92 8.45 -2.46
N PHE A 204 -6.18 8.13 -2.15
CA PHE A 204 -7.38 8.82 -2.65
C PHE A 204 -8.11 9.63 -1.59
N GLY A 205 -7.89 9.35 -0.31
CA GLY A 205 -8.71 9.86 0.80
C GLY A 205 -8.78 11.38 0.86
N ARG A 206 -7.68 12.08 0.55
CA ARG A 206 -7.69 13.56 0.53
C ARG A 206 -8.59 14.13 -0.57
N ALA A 207 -8.66 13.47 -1.72
CA ALA A 207 -9.43 13.92 -2.86
C ALA A 207 -10.91 13.49 -2.78
N VAL A 208 -11.17 12.31 -2.23
CA VAL A 208 -12.51 11.68 -2.24
C VAL A 208 -13.19 11.76 -0.88
N LEU A 209 -12.51 11.36 0.20
CA LEU A 209 -13.14 11.23 1.52
C LEU A 209 -13.17 12.55 2.29
N ARG A 210 -12.05 13.29 2.33
CA ARG A 210 -11.93 14.54 3.10
C ARG A 210 -13.01 15.58 2.77
N PRO A 211 -13.41 15.81 1.49
CA PRO A 211 -14.49 16.74 1.18
C PRO A 211 -15.86 16.28 1.69
N VAL A 212 -16.08 14.98 1.83
CA VAL A 212 -17.37 14.38 2.19
C VAL A 212 -17.55 14.34 3.71
N ILE A 213 -16.51 13.96 4.46
CA ILE A 213 -16.61 13.73 5.91
C ILE A 213 -16.00 14.86 6.76
N GLY A 214 -15.37 15.85 6.12
CA GLY A 214 -14.69 16.96 6.81
C GLY A 214 -13.26 16.63 7.27
N ALA A 215 -12.49 17.67 7.62
CA ALA A 215 -11.06 17.54 7.89
C ALA A 215 -10.76 16.79 9.20
N GLU A 216 -11.56 16.98 10.25
CA GLU A 216 -11.35 16.35 11.55
C GLU A 216 -11.59 14.85 11.49
N ALA A 217 -12.76 14.42 10.98
CA ALA A 217 -13.07 13.00 10.80
C ALA A 217 -12.08 12.31 9.86
N PHE A 218 -11.67 12.98 8.78
CA PHE A 218 -10.63 12.46 7.88
C PHE A 218 -9.28 12.29 8.57
N THR A 219 -8.91 13.21 9.45
CA THR A 219 -7.66 13.12 10.24
C THR A 219 -7.72 11.92 11.17
N ALA A 220 -8.82 11.75 11.93
CA ALA A 220 -9.00 10.60 12.81
C ALA A 220 -8.98 9.27 12.03
N LEU A 221 -9.72 9.19 10.92
CA LEU A 221 -9.75 8.02 10.05
C LEU A 221 -8.36 7.67 9.51
N THR A 222 -7.61 8.68 9.06
CA THR A 222 -6.29 8.47 8.46
C THR A 222 -5.25 8.08 9.50
N TRP A 223 -5.29 8.68 10.69
CA TRP A 223 -4.42 8.31 11.80
C TRP A 223 -4.65 6.85 12.24
N THR A 224 -5.91 6.47 12.50
CA THR A 224 -6.26 5.10 12.85
C THR A 224 -5.94 4.14 11.70
N GLY A 225 -6.26 4.54 10.47
CA GLY A 225 -5.97 3.76 9.27
C GLY A 225 -4.47 3.50 9.08
N GLN A 226 -3.62 4.48 9.37
CA GLN A 226 -2.17 4.30 9.36
C GLN A 226 -1.72 3.24 10.38
N ALA A 227 -2.23 3.31 11.62
CA ALA A 227 -1.91 2.32 12.65
C ALA A 227 -2.37 0.92 12.22
N VAL A 228 -3.60 0.78 11.72
CA VAL A 228 -4.14 -0.47 11.18
C VAL A 228 -3.27 -1.00 10.04
N HIS A 229 -2.85 -0.14 9.11
CA HIS A 229 -2.01 -0.53 7.98
C HIS A 229 -0.66 -1.08 8.44
N GLN A 230 -0.02 -0.42 9.39
CA GLN A 230 1.29 -0.84 9.91
C GLN A 230 1.18 -2.15 10.71
N PHE A 231 0.21 -2.28 11.61
CA PHE A 231 0.11 -3.45 12.46
C PHE A 231 -0.45 -4.69 11.75
N LEU A 232 -1.35 -4.54 10.77
CA LEU A 232 -1.85 -5.68 9.99
C LEU A 232 -0.87 -6.17 8.92
N SER A 233 0.20 -5.41 8.64
CA SER A 233 1.27 -5.90 7.78
C SER A 233 1.99 -7.12 8.37
N PHE A 234 2.10 -7.22 9.70
CA PHE A 234 2.72 -8.37 10.38
C PHE A 234 1.94 -9.69 10.18
N PRO A 235 0.65 -9.81 10.55
CA PRO A 235 -0.11 -11.03 10.30
C PRO A 235 -0.26 -11.33 8.80
N PHE A 236 -0.31 -10.31 7.93
CA PHE A 236 -0.28 -10.52 6.49
C PHE A 236 0.99 -11.24 6.03
N VAL A 237 2.18 -10.75 6.43
CA VAL A 237 3.47 -11.37 6.06
C VAL A 237 3.61 -12.77 6.65
N ILE A 238 3.28 -12.95 7.94
CA ILE A 238 3.32 -14.26 8.59
C ILE A 238 2.40 -15.24 7.85
N GLY A 239 1.19 -14.80 7.53
CA GLY A 239 0.22 -15.62 6.81
C GLY A 239 0.62 -15.93 5.37
N LEU A 240 1.28 -14.99 4.68
CA LEU A 240 1.81 -15.19 3.34
C LEU A 240 2.90 -16.26 3.34
N LEU A 241 3.84 -16.21 4.30
CA LEU A 241 4.89 -17.21 4.45
C LEU A 241 4.31 -18.59 4.80
N ALA A 242 3.33 -18.64 5.71
CA ALA A 242 2.62 -19.88 6.04
C ALA A 242 1.86 -20.42 4.81
N MET A 243 1.25 -19.56 4.00
CA MET A 243 0.53 -19.94 2.78
C MET A 243 1.48 -20.58 1.76
N VAL A 244 2.72 -20.07 1.64
CA VAL A 244 3.75 -20.71 0.81
C VAL A 244 3.99 -22.13 1.28
N VAL A 245 4.29 -22.34 2.57
CA VAL A 245 4.59 -23.68 3.10
C VAL A 245 3.40 -24.63 2.93
N LEU A 246 2.19 -24.18 3.22
CA LEU A 246 0.98 -25.01 3.18
C LEU A 246 0.60 -25.43 1.75
N TRP A 247 0.79 -24.56 0.76
CA TRP A 247 0.23 -24.74 -0.59
C TRP A 247 1.26 -24.89 -1.70
N LEU A 248 2.57 -24.79 -1.42
CA LEU A 248 3.63 -24.87 -2.43
C LEU A 248 3.53 -26.13 -3.29
N ARG A 249 3.40 -27.31 -2.66
CA ARG A 249 3.37 -28.59 -3.38
C ARG A 249 2.27 -28.64 -4.44
N ASP A 250 1.07 -28.18 -4.09
CA ASP A 250 -0.09 -28.26 -4.98
C ASP A 250 -0.11 -27.15 -6.05
N ASN A 251 0.72 -26.11 -5.89
CA ASN A 251 0.80 -24.97 -6.78
C ASN A 251 2.01 -24.98 -7.73
N LEU A 252 2.80 -26.06 -7.73
CA LEU A 252 3.85 -26.22 -8.73
C LEU A 252 3.23 -26.33 -10.14
N PRO A 253 3.73 -25.54 -11.12
CA PRO A 253 3.31 -25.66 -12.51
C PRO A 253 3.60 -27.05 -13.07
N SER A 254 2.68 -27.55 -13.89
CA SER A 254 2.73 -28.89 -14.48
C SER A 254 2.28 -28.89 -15.93
N LYS A 255 2.50 -29.99 -16.66
CA LYS A 255 2.02 -30.15 -18.04
C LYS A 255 0.48 -30.10 -18.14
N VAL A 256 -0.23 -30.48 -17.08
CA VAL A 256 -1.69 -30.39 -16.99
C VAL A 256 -2.14 -28.92 -17.09
N ASP A 257 -1.41 -28.00 -16.46
CA ASP A 257 -1.75 -26.57 -16.48
C ASP A 257 -1.64 -25.98 -17.89
N VAL A 258 -0.62 -26.41 -18.66
CA VAL A 258 -0.47 -26.01 -20.07
C VAL A 258 -1.62 -26.56 -20.92
N ALA A 259 -2.01 -27.82 -20.71
CA ALA A 259 -3.15 -28.42 -21.39
C ALA A 259 -4.46 -27.70 -21.05
N TRP A 260 -4.65 -27.33 -19.78
CA TRP A 260 -5.80 -26.59 -19.28
C TRP A 260 -5.94 -25.22 -19.97
N VAL A 261 -4.83 -24.48 -20.09
CA VAL A 261 -4.80 -23.19 -20.80
C VAL A 261 -5.10 -23.38 -22.30
N LYS A 262 -4.48 -24.38 -22.95
CA LYS A 262 -4.71 -24.68 -24.37
C LYS A 262 -6.16 -25.09 -24.67
N ALA A 263 -6.84 -25.70 -23.70
CA ALA A 263 -8.26 -26.07 -23.81
C ALA A 263 -9.21 -24.87 -23.69
N GLY A 264 -8.71 -23.66 -23.44
CA GLY A 264 -9.50 -22.44 -23.30
C GLY A 264 -9.74 -22.00 -21.85
N GLY A 265 -9.23 -22.76 -20.87
CA GLY A 265 -9.29 -22.41 -19.46
C GLY A 265 -10.70 -22.06 -18.96
N PRO A 266 -10.92 -20.87 -18.38
CA PRO A 266 -12.26 -20.48 -17.90
C PRO A 266 -13.31 -20.33 -19.02
N MET A 267 -12.87 -20.20 -20.27
CA MET A 267 -13.73 -19.99 -21.45
C MET A 267 -13.92 -21.27 -22.28
N ALA A 268 -13.37 -22.40 -21.84
CA ALA A 268 -13.52 -23.67 -22.51
C ALA A 268 -15.01 -24.09 -22.61
N LYS A 269 -15.33 -24.89 -23.63
CA LYS A 269 -16.62 -25.61 -23.68
C LYS A 269 -16.51 -26.80 -22.71
N GLY A 270 -17.18 -26.70 -21.56
CA GLY A 270 -17.03 -27.65 -20.44
C GLY A 270 -15.83 -27.33 -19.55
N HIS A 271 -15.48 -28.25 -18.65
CA HIS A 271 -14.43 -28.06 -17.65
C HIS A 271 -13.16 -28.84 -18.00
N PRO A 272 -12.05 -28.19 -18.37
CA PRO A 272 -10.82 -28.89 -18.65
C PRO A 272 -10.29 -29.57 -17.37
N PRO A 273 -9.72 -30.79 -17.47
CA PRO A 273 -9.24 -31.52 -16.30
C PRO A 273 -8.23 -30.72 -15.48
N ALA A 274 -8.41 -30.68 -14.16
CA ALA A 274 -7.54 -29.95 -13.24
C ALA A 274 -7.30 -30.75 -11.97
N GLY A 275 -6.11 -30.56 -11.39
CA GLY A 275 -5.78 -31.08 -10.06
C GLY A 275 -6.41 -30.26 -8.94
N ARG A 276 -5.81 -30.31 -7.75
CA ARG A 276 -6.33 -29.62 -6.55
C ARG A 276 -6.52 -28.12 -6.82
N PHE A 277 -5.61 -27.53 -7.58
CA PHE A 277 -5.72 -26.17 -8.13
C PHE A 277 -5.63 -26.23 -9.66
N ASN A 278 -6.43 -25.42 -10.35
CA ASN A 278 -6.32 -25.23 -11.79
C ASN A 278 -5.22 -24.20 -12.14
N ALA A 279 -4.87 -24.08 -13.42
CA ALA A 279 -3.79 -23.20 -13.87
C ALA A 279 -3.99 -21.73 -13.46
N ALA A 280 -5.23 -21.22 -13.51
CA ALA A 280 -5.54 -19.84 -13.12
C ALA A 280 -5.35 -19.62 -11.62
N GLN A 281 -5.77 -20.57 -10.78
CA GLN A 281 -5.55 -20.53 -9.33
C GLN A 281 -4.05 -20.58 -8.98
N LYS A 282 -3.27 -21.40 -9.68
CA LYS A 282 -1.81 -21.45 -9.49
C LYS A 282 -1.13 -20.14 -9.91
N ALA A 283 -1.57 -19.55 -11.03
CA ALA A 283 -1.06 -18.25 -11.48
C ALA A 283 -1.36 -17.16 -10.43
N LEU A 284 -2.58 -17.15 -9.87
CA LEU A 284 -2.94 -16.23 -8.79
C LEU A 284 -2.10 -16.49 -7.54
N TYR A 285 -1.87 -17.75 -7.14
CA TYR A 285 -1.00 -18.09 -6.01
C TYR A 285 0.40 -17.47 -6.17
N TRP A 286 1.07 -17.70 -7.31
CA TRP A 286 2.41 -17.15 -7.54
C TRP A 286 2.42 -15.63 -7.64
N PHE A 287 1.39 -15.04 -8.23
CA PHE A 287 1.23 -13.59 -8.27
C PHE A 287 1.04 -13.00 -6.86
N VAL A 288 0.23 -13.62 -6.01
CA VAL A 288 0.01 -13.17 -4.62
C VAL A 288 1.26 -13.36 -3.77
N VAL A 289 1.99 -14.47 -3.92
CA VAL A 289 3.26 -14.70 -3.23
C VAL A 289 4.30 -13.67 -3.65
N GLY A 290 4.57 -13.54 -4.95
CA GLY A 290 5.58 -12.60 -5.45
C GLY A 290 5.21 -11.14 -5.21
N GLY A 291 3.98 -10.76 -5.53
CA GLY A 291 3.46 -9.41 -5.30
C GLY A 291 3.39 -9.07 -3.82
N GLY A 292 2.96 -10.02 -2.98
CA GLY A 292 2.89 -9.84 -1.53
C GLY A 292 4.26 -9.66 -0.89
N ILE A 293 5.27 -10.43 -1.33
CA ILE A 293 6.67 -10.23 -0.90
C ILE A 293 7.15 -8.84 -1.33
N LEU A 294 6.95 -8.47 -2.60
CA LEU A 294 7.40 -7.17 -3.12
C LEU A 294 6.74 -6.00 -2.39
N ALA A 295 5.43 -6.06 -2.16
CA ALA A 295 4.69 -5.06 -1.40
C ALA A 295 5.15 -5.01 0.06
N SER A 296 5.40 -6.17 0.69
CA SER A 296 5.87 -6.23 2.07
C SER A 296 7.26 -5.63 2.23
N VAL A 297 8.23 -6.04 1.41
CA VAL A 297 9.61 -5.53 1.46
C VAL A 297 9.62 -4.02 1.24
N SER A 298 8.96 -3.54 0.19
CA SER A 298 8.86 -2.10 -0.07
C SER A 298 8.14 -1.34 1.05
N GLY A 299 7.10 -1.93 1.67
CA GLY A 299 6.37 -1.35 2.79
C GLY A 299 7.21 -1.21 4.05
N TYR A 300 7.95 -2.25 4.44
CA TYR A 300 8.85 -2.19 5.60
C TYR A 300 10.02 -1.21 5.39
N LEU A 301 10.55 -1.11 4.16
CA LEU A 301 11.54 -0.08 3.82
C LEU A 301 11.00 1.34 3.98
N LEU A 302 9.70 1.56 3.72
CA LEU A 302 9.04 2.86 3.96
C LEU A 302 8.79 3.13 5.45
N MET A 303 8.54 2.09 6.26
CA MET A 303 8.40 2.22 7.71
C MET A 303 9.73 2.49 8.42
N ALA A 304 10.83 2.01 7.86
CA ALA A 304 12.17 2.17 8.39
C ALA A 304 13.07 2.95 7.40
N PRO A 305 12.81 4.25 7.18
CA PRO A 305 13.52 5.04 6.18
C PRO A 305 15.03 5.14 6.44
N GLY A 306 15.49 4.92 7.67
CA GLY A 306 16.91 4.86 8.02
C GLY A 306 17.66 3.64 7.47
N LEU A 307 16.97 2.63 6.94
CA LEU A 307 17.57 1.51 6.21
C LEU A 307 17.87 1.83 4.74
N LEU A 308 17.43 3.01 4.26
CA LEU A 308 17.60 3.44 2.89
C LEU A 308 18.61 4.58 2.82
N ASP A 309 19.61 4.45 1.95
CA ASP A 309 20.75 5.36 1.87
C ASP A 309 20.38 6.80 1.46
N ASN A 310 19.27 6.98 0.74
CA ASN A 310 18.86 8.27 0.22
C ASN A 310 17.35 8.37 -0.06
N VAL A 311 16.90 9.61 -0.30
CA VAL A 311 15.51 9.95 -0.62
C VAL A 311 15.03 9.28 -1.92
N THR A 312 15.91 9.11 -2.91
CA THR A 312 15.57 8.46 -4.18
C THR A 312 15.17 7.00 -3.96
N SER A 313 15.86 6.26 -3.09
CA SER A 313 15.50 4.89 -2.73
C SER A 313 14.13 4.83 -2.02
N GLN A 314 13.80 5.81 -1.18
CA GLN A 314 12.47 5.90 -0.54
C GLN A 314 11.37 6.17 -1.58
N GLN A 315 11.64 7.03 -2.56
CA GLN A 315 10.71 7.30 -3.66
C GLN A 315 10.43 6.04 -4.48
N TRP A 316 11.46 5.25 -4.79
CA TRP A 316 11.30 3.97 -5.50
C TRP A 316 10.54 2.93 -4.69
N ALA A 317 10.84 2.79 -3.40
CA ALA A 317 10.08 1.91 -2.51
C ALA A 317 8.58 2.29 -2.53
N HIS A 318 8.26 3.59 -2.47
CA HIS A 318 6.89 4.06 -2.59
C HIS A 318 6.26 3.77 -3.96
N VAL A 319 7.00 3.96 -5.06
CA VAL A 319 6.50 3.67 -6.42
C VAL A 319 6.16 2.19 -6.56
N VAL A 320 7.09 1.31 -6.16
CA VAL A 320 6.91 -0.14 -6.22
C VAL A 320 5.75 -0.59 -5.33
N HIS A 321 5.71 -0.12 -4.09
CA HIS A 321 4.64 -0.45 -3.15
C HIS A 321 3.26 -0.04 -3.68
N GLY A 322 3.13 1.23 -4.11
CA GLY A 322 1.88 1.78 -4.61
C GLY A 322 1.37 1.06 -5.86
N LEU A 323 2.23 0.82 -6.86
CA LEU A 323 1.81 0.11 -8.08
C LEU A 323 1.45 -1.35 -7.79
N MET A 324 2.29 -2.07 -7.05
CA MET A 324 2.03 -3.47 -6.74
C MET A 324 0.74 -3.62 -5.93
N ALA A 325 0.49 -2.74 -4.96
CA ALA A 325 -0.75 -2.73 -4.19
C ALA A 325 -2.00 -2.57 -5.09
N MET A 326 -1.98 -1.64 -6.07
CA MET A 326 -3.12 -1.43 -6.98
C MET A 326 -3.40 -2.66 -7.85
N VAL A 327 -2.36 -3.26 -8.42
CA VAL A 327 -2.51 -4.46 -9.27
C VAL A 327 -2.95 -5.66 -8.42
N MET A 328 -2.39 -5.82 -7.22
CA MET A 328 -2.81 -6.87 -6.30
C MET A 328 -4.27 -6.73 -5.89
N MET A 329 -4.72 -5.52 -5.54
CA MET A 329 -6.13 -5.28 -5.20
C MET A 329 -7.05 -5.66 -6.37
N ALA A 330 -6.71 -5.32 -7.62
CA ALA A 330 -7.48 -5.73 -8.78
C ALA A 330 -7.57 -7.26 -8.91
N ALA A 331 -6.44 -7.97 -8.78
CA ALA A 331 -6.41 -9.42 -8.84
C ALA A 331 -7.24 -10.06 -7.70
N ILE A 332 -7.17 -9.52 -6.49
CA ILE A 332 -7.92 -10.01 -5.34
C ILE A 332 -9.42 -9.69 -5.46
N ILE A 333 -9.82 -8.57 -6.06
CA ILE A 333 -11.23 -8.32 -6.41
C ILE A 333 -11.74 -9.40 -7.36
N GLY A 334 -10.96 -9.77 -8.38
CA GLY A 334 -11.27 -10.89 -9.27
C GLY A 334 -11.36 -12.23 -8.54
N HIS A 335 -10.43 -12.49 -7.61
CA HIS A 335 -10.43 -13.69 -6.76
C HIS A 335 -11.68 -13.76 -5.86
N ILE A 336 -12.06 -12.66 -5.22
CA ILE A 336 -13.27 -12.57 -4.41
C ILE A 336 -14.49 -12.86 -5.27
N TYR A 337 -14.57 -12.27 -6.48
CA TYR A 337 -15.66 -12.52 -7.41
C TYR A 337 -15.82 -14.02 -7.72
N ILE A 338 -14.79 -14.69 -8.24
CA ILE A 338 -14.88 -16.13 -8.59
C ILE A 338 -15.06 -17.02 -7.35
N GLY A 339 -14.52 -16.61 -6.20
CA GLY A 339 -14.65 -17.36 -4.95
C GLY A 339 -15.99 -17.19 -4.24
N THR A 340 -16.84 -16.26 -4.69
CA THR A 340 -18.14 -15.96 -4.05
C THR A 340 -19.30 -16.05 -5.03
N ILE A 341 -19.62 -14.95 -5.71
CA ILE A 341 -20.80 -14.81 -6.56
C ILE A 341 -20.57 -15.26 -8.00
N GLY A 342 -19.31 -15.40 -8.43
CA GLY A 342 -18.92 -15.75 -9.79
C GLY A 342 -18.98 -17.24 -10.09
N THR A 343 -18.83 -18.10 -9.08
CA THR A 343 -18.86 -19.57 -9.22
C THR A 343 -19.63 -20.20 -8.07
N GLU A 344 -20.67 -20.96 -8.41
CA GLU A 344 -21.51 -21.66 -7.46
C GLU A 344 -20.72 -22.71 -6.66
N GLY A 345 -20.94 -22.76 -5.34
CA GLY A 345 -20.28 -23.73 -4.44
C GLY A 345 -18.82 -23.41 -4.09
N ALA A 346 -18.17 -22.44 -4.75
CA ALA A 346 -16.77 -22.11 -4.49
C ALA A 346 -16.51 -21.57 -3.08
N PHE A 347 -17.41 -20.74 -2.55
CA PHE A 347 -17.26 -20.11 -1.23
C PHE A 347 -17.18 -21.11 -0.08
N GLU A 348 -17.95 -22.20 -0.17
CA GLU A 348 -18.03 -23.23 0.87
C GLU A 348 -16.69 -23.90 1.15
N ALA A 349 -15.83 -23.97 0.13
CA ALA A 349 -14.48 -24.48 0.25
C ALA A 349 -13.70 -23.78 1.37
N MET A 350 -13.80 -22.44 1.45
CA MET A 350 -13.10 -21.65 2.46
C MET A 350 -13.94 -21.39 3.72
N ALA A 351 -15.27 -21.41 3.60
CA ALA A 351 -16.15 -21.24 4.76
C ALA A 351 -16.15 -22.47 5.67
N THR A 352 -16.29 -23.67 5.10
CA THR A 352 -16.46 -24.92 5.86
C THR A 352 -15.30 -25.90 5.68
N GLY A 353 -14.55 -25.79 4.58
CA GLY A 353 -13.53 -26.79 4.18
C GLY A 353 -14.06 -27.93 3.35
N GLN A 354 -15.37 -27.96 3.09
CA GLN A 354 -16.08 -28.96 2.32
C GLN A 354 -16.60 -28.34 1.02
N VAL A 355 -16.66 -29.11 -0.04
CA VAL A 355 -17.27 -28.71 -1.32
C VAL A 355 -18.21 -29.79 -1.84
N ASP A 356 -19.22 -29.41 -2.61
CA ASP A 356 -20.10 -30.37 -3.28
C ASP A 356 -19.29 -31.29 -4.22
N TYR A 357 -19.65 -32.57 -4.25
CA TYR A 357 -18.97 -33.57 -5.07
C TYR A 357 -19.06 -33.27 -6.58
N ASN A 358 -20.21 -32.79 -7.08
CA ASN A 358 -20.35 -32.46 -8.50
C ASN A 358 -19.51 -31.24 -8.86
N TYR A 359 -19.49 -30.20 -8.02
CA TYR A 359 -18.58 -29.06 -8.17
C TYR A 359 -17.12 -29.52 -8.24
N ALA A 360 -16.70 -30.38 -7.31
CA ALA A 360 -15.34 -30.89 -7.27
C ALA A 360 -15.00 -31.70 -8.54
N ARG A 361 -15.92 -32.54 -9.01
CA ARG A 361 -15.74 -33.37 -10.19
C ARG A 361 -15.67 -32.53 -11.47
N GLU A 362 -16.48 -31.50 -11.57
CA GLU A 362 -16.49 -30.58 -12.72
C GLU A 362 -15.22 -29.72 -12.74
N HIS A 363 -14.90 -29.03 -11.65
CA HIS A 363 -13.80 -28.06 -11.64
C HIS A 363 -12.42 -28.66 -11.34
N HIS A 364 -12.36 -29.85 -10.75
CA HIS A 364 -11.15 -30.47 -10.20
C HIS A 364 -11.14 -32.01 -10.39
N SER A 365 -11.55 -32.49 -11.57
CA SER A 365 -11.73 -33.92 -11.87
C SER A 365 -10.54 -34.80 -11.47
N LEU A 366 -9.31 -34.41 -11.83
CA LEU A 366 -8.12 -35.20 -11.53
C LEU A 366 -7.88 -35.33 -10.01
N TRP A 367 -8.18 -34.27 -9.26
CA TRP A 367 -8.08 -34.31 -7.80
C TRP A 367 -9.14 -35.21 -7.16
N VAL A 368 -10.36 -35.22 -7.70
CA VAL A 368 -11.41 -36.14 -7.24
C VAL A 368 -11.00 -37.58 -7.49
N ASP A 369 -10.48 -37.88 -8.69
CA ASP A 369 -10.01 -39.23 -9.04
C ASP A 369 -8.90 -39.70 -8.11
N ASP A 370 -7.92 -38.84 -7.80
CA ASP A 370 -6.84 -39.12 -6.85
C ASP A 370 -7.39 -39.44 -5.44
N ARG A 371 -8.37 -38.67 -4.97
CA ARG A 371 -9.00 -38.87 -3.65
C ARG A 371 -9.81 -40.16 -3.58
N LEU A 372 -10.52 -40.51 -4.65
CA LEU A 372 -11.24 -41.78 -4.73
C LEU A 372 -10.30 -42.97 -4.84
N ALA A 373 -9.17 -42.83 -5.53
CA ALA A 373 -8.14 -43.86 -5.57
C ALA A 373 -7.48 -44.06 -4.19
N GLU A 374 -7.22 -42.97 -3.47
CA GLU A 374 -6.71 -43.01 -2.10
C GLU A 374 -7.68 -43.70 -1.13
N ALA A 375 -8.96 -43.31 -1.15
CA ALA A 375 -10.00 -43.93 -0.32
C ALA A 375 -10.15 -45.44 -0.59
N ARG A 376 -10.02 -45.87 -1.85
CA ARG A 376 -10.03 -47.29 -2.21
C ARG A 376 -8.81 -48.04 -1.66
N ARG A 377 -7.61 -47.47 -1.75
CA ARG A 377 -6.40 -48.07 -1.17
C ARG A 377 -6.49 -48.21 0.35
N THR A 378 -7.03 -47.20 1.04
CA THR A 378 -7.21 -47.26 2.50
C THR A 378 -8.26 -48.28 2.91
N ALA A 379 -9.32 -48.45 2.13
CA ALA A 379 -10.34 -49.47 2.41
C ALA A 379 -9.79 -50.89 2.22
N VAL A 380 -9.09 -51.15 1.12
CA VAL A 380 -8.52 -52.47 0.80
C VAL A 380 -7.35 -52.85 1.72
N GLY A 381 -6.59 -51.88 2.23
CA GLY A 381 -5.49 -52.15 3.18
C GLY A 381 -5.93 -52.23 4.65
N ALA A 382 -7.21 -52.04 4.94
CA ALA A 382 -7.79 -52.20 6.27
C ALA A 382 -8.44 -53.58 6.48
N ASP A 383 -8.59 -54.35 5.40
CA ASP A 383 -8.94 -55.78 5.39
C ASP A 383 -7.64 -56.62 5.39
#